data_AF-A0A8B6BGM7-F1
#
_entry.id   AF-A0A8B6BGM7-F1
#
_cell.length_a   1.000
_cell.length_b   1.000
_cell.length_c   1.000
_cell.angle_alpha   90.00
_cell.angle_beta   90.00
_cell.angle_gamma   90.00
#
_symmetry.space_group_name_H-M   'P 1'
#
loop_
_entity.id
_entity.type
_entity.pdbx_description
1 polymer ?
#
loop_
_entity_poly.entity_id
_entity_poly.type
_entity_poly.pdbx_seq_one_letter_code
_entity_poly.pdbx_strand_id
1 'polypeptide(L)'
;MTMNIDAKIDINIGKQISDMICLKDERVIVLEKLGKVNLLTSDGKLEKQLHIHGGAFSVTQITQDTIAITYHKEKAIKIFNMENETITKVIPLDIICWGLSFCNNSLTVGLSTNEIRIIDLEGNTQKSSSE
;
A
#
# COMPACT_ATOMS: atom_id res chain seq x y z
N MET A 1 -27.35 18.81 -3.43
CA MET A 1 -26.30 19.47 -2.63
C MET A 1 -24.98 19.04 -3.24
N THR A 2 -24.35 19.90 -4.04
CA THR A 2 -23.07 19.59 -4.68
C THR A 2 -21.99 19.75 -3.62
N MET A 3 -21.25 18.68 -3.34
CA MET A 3 -20.10 18.72 -2.45
C MET A 3 -19.06 19.63 -3.12
N ASN A 4 -18.84 20.82 -2.57
CA ASN A 4 -17.66 21.59 -2.95
C ASN A 4 -16.46 20.82 -2.38
N ILE A 5 -15.51 20.48 -3.25
CA ILE A 5 -14.22 19.97 -2.80
C ILE A 5 -13.49 21.19 -2.23
N ASP A 6 -13.64 21.40 -0.92
CA ASP A 6 -13.19 22.62 -0.23
C ASP A 6 -11.65 22.71 -0.08
N ALA A 7 -10.94 21.62 -0.36
CA ALA A 7 -9.48 21.57 -0.30
C ALA A 7 -8.91 20.78 -1.49
N LYS A 8 -8.08 21.46 -2.28
CA LYS A 8 -7.21 20.83 -3.28
C LYS A 8 -5.79 20.83 -2.73
N ILE A 9 -5.21 19.65 -2.55
CA ILE A 9 -3.81 19.51 -2.21
C ILE A 9 -3.02 19.36 -3.51
N ASP A 10 -2.27 20.40 -3.89
CA ASP A 10 -1.36 20.36 -5.02
C ASP A 10 -0.04 19.71 -4.60
N ILE A 11 0.06 18.40 -4.82
CA ILE A 11 1.30 17.67 -4.58
C ILE A 11 2.15 17.79 -5.85
N ASN A 12 3.37 18.32 -5.73
CA ASN A 12 4.33 18.32 -6.84
C ASN A 12 4.96 16.93 -7.01
N ILE A 13 4.13 15.96 -7.41
CA ILE A 13 4.56 14.60 -7.75
C ILE A 13 5.07 14.57 -9.20
N GLY A 14 6.22 13.95 -9.40
CA GLY A 14 6.85 13.88 -10.72
C GLY A 14 6.17 12.88 -11.67
N LYS A 15 5.23 12.08 -11.16
CA LYS A 15 4.54 10.98 -11.86
C LYS A 15 3.09 10.81 -11.41
N GLN A 16 2.35 9.99 -12.14
CA GLN A 16 0.97 9.60 -11.84
C GLN A 16 0.88 8.89 -10.48
N ILE A 17 -0.19 9.13 -9.72
CA ILE A 17 -0.50 8.35 -8.50
C ILE A 17 -1.03 6.98 -8.91
N SER A 18 -0.45 5.91 -8.36
CA SER A 18 -0.94 4.54 -8.55
C SER A 18 -1.95 4.14 -7.48
N ASP A 19 -1.69 4.52 -6.22
CA ASP A 19 -2.58 4.25 -5.10
C ASP A 19 -2.36 5.28 -3.97
N MET A 20 -3.32 5.38 -3.06
CA MET A 20 -3.23 6.24 -1.88
C MET A 20 -4.03 5.67 -0.72
N ILE A 21 -3.55 5.89 0.49
CA ILE A 21 -4.28 5.58 1.72
C ILE A 21 -4.22 6.74 2.71
N CYS A 22 -5.32 6.95 3.42
CA CYS A 22 -5.35 7.81 4.60
C CYS A 22 -5.01 6.97 5.83
N LEU A 23 -4.05 7.44 6.62
CA LEU A 23 -3.65 6.82 7.88
C LEU A 23 -4.59 7.28 9.00
N LYS A 24 -4.59 6.55 10.12
CA LYS A 24 -5.43 6.89 11.28
C LYS A 24 -5.10 8.25 11.91
N ASP A 25 -3.89 8.75 11.70
CA ASP A 25 -3.41 10.06 12.16
C ASP A 25 -3.58 11.15 11.09
N GLU A 26 -4.47 10.92 10.11
CA GLU A 26 -4.84 11.85 9.04
C GLU A 26 -3.74 12.14 8.02
N ARG A 27 -2.55 11.58 8.20
CA ARG A 27 -1.51 11.61 7.18
C ARG A 27 -1.92 10.77 5.98
N VAL A 28 -1.37 11.09 4.82
CA VAL A 28 -1.68 10.41 3.57
C VAL A 28 -0.42 9.75 3.04
N ILE A 29 -0.52 8.47 2.72
CA ILE A 29 0.50 7.78 1.94
C ILE A 29 0.08 7.81 0.47
N VAL A 30 0.95 8.34 -0.38
CA VAL A 30 0.76 8.42 -1.82
C VAL A 30 1.83 7.57 -2.50
N LEU A 31 1.38 6.56 -3.25
CA LEU A 31 2.24 5.72 -4.05
C LEU A 31 2.32 6.28 -5.48
N GLU A 32 3.49 6.80 -5.85
CA GLU A 32 3.76 7.24 -7.22
C GLU A 32 4.08 6.05 -8.12
N LYS A 33 3.61 6.12 -9.36
CA LYS A 33 4.01 5.22 -10.43
C LYS A 33 5.53 5.35 -10.63
N LEU A 34 6.23 4.21 -10.57
CA LEU A 34 7.69 4.07 -10.73
C LEU A 34 8.54 4.32 -9.46
N GLY A 35 7.95 4.18 -8.27
CA GLY A 35 8.74 3.77 -7.09
C GLY A 35 9.08 4.86 -6.09
N LYS A 36 8.16 5.81 -5.86
CA LYS A 36 8.21 6.68 -4.68
C LYS A 36 6.98 6.45 -3.82
N VAL A 37 7.18 6.37 -2.52
CA VAL A 37 6.11 6.46 -1.53
C VAL A 37 6.30 7.75 -0.76
N ASN A 38 5.34 8.65 -0.87
CA ASN A 38 5.34 9.89 -0.13
C ASN A 38 4.43 9.76 1.07
N LEU A 39 4.90 10.20 2.22
CA LEU A 39 4.12 10.43 3.42
C LEU A 39 3.87 11.94 3.51
N LEU A 40 2.60 12.31 3.47
CA LEU A 40 2.15 13.68 3.50
C LEU A 40 1.38 13.92 4.80
N THR A 41 1.54 15.11 5.36
CA THR A 41 0.58 15.66 6.33
C THR A 41 -0.81 15.78 5.71
N SER A 42 -1.83 15.96 6.55
CA SER A 42 -3.21 16.21 6.11
C SER A 42 -3.37 17.52 5.32
N ASP A 43 -2.45 18.49 5.48
CA ASP A 43 -2.40 19.72 4.68
C ASP A 43 -1.60 19.59 3.38
N GLY A 44 -1.05 18.40 3.11
CA GLY A 44 -0.35 18.06 1.88
C GLY A 44 1.14 18.32 1.85
N LYS A 45 1.74 18.82 2.93
CA LYS A 45 3.20 18.93 3.03
C LYS A 45 3.84 17.57 3.08
N LEU A 46 4.93 17.41 2.32
CA LEU A 46 5.78 16.22 2.35
C LEU A 46 6.52 16.11 3.67
N GLU A 47 6.22 15.07 4.46
CA GLU A 47 6.98 14.72 5.66
C GLU A 47 8.16 13.81 5.33
N LYS A 48 7.91 12.78 4.51
CA LYS A 48 8.90 11.75 4.19
C LYS A 48 8.71 11.21 2.78
N GLN A 49 9.80 10.84 2.13
CA GLN A 49 9.80 10.17 0.84
C GLN A 49 10.64 8.90 0.92
N LEU A 50 10.01 7.74 0.72
CA LEU A 50 10.71 6.47 0.58
C LEU A 50 11.02 6.17 -0.88
N HIS A 51 12.28 5.79 -1.12
CA HIS A 51 12.75 5.34 -2.43
C HIS A 51 12.55 3.84 -2.55
N ILE A 52 11.35 3.45 -2.98
CA ILE A 52 10.98 2.06 -3.15
C ILE A 52 11.14 1.65 -4.62
N HIS A 53 12.31 1.14 -4.97
CA HIS A 53 12.58 0.69 -6.34
C HIS A 53 11.64 -0.45 -6.76
N GLY A 54 11.23 -0.43 -8.02
CA GLY A 54 10.46 -1.51 -8.65
C GLY A 54 9.06 -1.11 -9.09
N GLY A 55 8.28 -2.10 -9.51
CA GLY A 55 6.92 -1.93 -10.02
C GLY A 55 5.86 -1.92 -8.92
N ALA A 56 6.03 -1.06 -7.91
CA ALA A 56 5.06 -0.88 -6.85
C ALA A 56 3.72 -0.38 -7.39
N PHE A 57 2.61 -0.85 -6.82
CA PHE A 57 1.29 -0.55 -7.38
C PHE A 57 0.17 -0.26 -6.37
N SER A 58 0.03 -1.05 -5.30
CA SER A 58 -0.95 -0.82 -4.24
C SER A 58 -0.29 -0.82 -2.87
N VAL A 59 -0.84 -0.05 -1.92
CA VAL A 59 -0.28 0.13 -0.58
C VAL A 59 -1.35 0.01 0.50
N THR A 60 -1.00 -0.58 1.65
CA THR A 60 -1.86 -0.59 2.84
C THR A 60 -1.03 -0.40 4.11
N GLN A 61 -1.64 0.14 5.16
CA GLN A 61 -1.00 0.31 6.46
C GLN A 61 -1.21 -0.95 7.31
N ILE A 62 -0.12 -1.49 7.85
CA ILE A 62 -0.15 -2.60 8.83
C ILE A 62 -0.16 -2.03 10.25
N THR A 63 0.79 -1.15 10.55
CA THR A 63 0.93 -0.46 11.84
C THR A 63 1.28 1.01 11.58
N GLN A 64 1.44 1.81 12.65
CA GLN A 64 1.83 3.22 12.52
C GLN A 64 3.04 3.42 11.61
N ASP A 65 4.05 2.55 11.73
CA ASP A 65 5.33 2.68 11.04
C ASP A 65 5.59 1.55 10.05
N THR A 66 4.58 0.76 9.72
CA THR A 66 4.72 -0.38 8.81
C THR A 66 3.65 -0.36 7.74
N ILE A 67 4.09 -0.47 6.48
CA ILE A 67 3.20 -0.60 5.33
C ILE A 67 3.51 -1.87 4.54
N ALA A 68 2.52 -2.38 3.82
CA ALA A 68 2.72 -3.39 2.80
C ALA A 68 2.45 -2.80 1.42
N ILE A 69 3.24 -3.22 0.44
CA ILE A 69 3.17 -2.74 -0.94
C ILE A 69 3.21 -3.92 -1.90
N THR A 70 2.34 -3.89 -2.92
CA THR A 70 2.33 -4.91 -3.99
C THR A 70 3.32 -4.55 -5.08
N TYR A 71 4.01 -5.56 -5.61
CA TYR A 71 4.95 -5.44 -6.72
C TYR A 71 4.54 -6.41 -7.85
N HIS A 72 3.80 -5.91 -8.84
CA HIS A 72 3.12 -6.76 -9.82
C HIS A 72 4.07 -7.62 -10.64
N LYS A 73 5.16 -6.98 -11.13
CA LYS A 73 6.16 -7.66 -11.95
C LYS A 73 6.99 -8.66 -11.16
N GLU A 74 7.07 -8.47 -9.84
CA GLU A 74 7.82 -9.36 -8.94
C GLU A 74 6.93 -10.44 -8.35
N LYS A 75 5.60 -10.35 -8.53
CA LYS A 75 4.60 -11.21 -7.88
C LYS A 75 4.90 -11.32 -6.37
N ALA A 76 4.98 -10.18 -5.71
CA ALA A 76 5.33 -10.14 -4.30
C ALA A 76 4.58 -9.02 -3.57
N ILE A 77 4.42 -9.20 -2.27
CA ILE A 77 4.11 -8.14 -1.33
C ILE A 77 5.36 -7.91 -0.49
N LYS A 78 5.80 -6.65 -0.38
CA LYS A 78 6.92 -6.28 0.48
C LYS A 78 6.41 -5.46 1.64
N ILE A 79 6.85 -5.81 2.84
CA ILE A 79 6.54 -5.09 4.08
C ILE A 79 7.73 -4.18 4.39
N PHE A 80 7.44 -2.90 4.61
CA PHE A 80 8.42 -1.86 4.88
C PHE A 80 8.25 -1.31 6.27
N ASN A 81 9.36 -1.12 6.98
CA ASN A 81 9.41 -0.22 8.11
C ASN A 81 9.68 1.21 7.58
N MET A 82 8.74 2.10 7.87
CA MET A 82 8.75 3.49 7.42
C MET A 82 9.78 4.33 8.16
N GLU A 83 10.14 4.01 9.40
CA GLU A 83 11.12 4.77 10.20
C GLU A 83 12.53 4.60 9.64
N ASN A 84 12.96 3.36 9.42
CA ASN A 84 14.32 3.03 9.00
C ASN A 84 14.46 2.73 7.50
N GLU A 85 13.36 2.79 6.74
CA GLU A 85 13.32 2.62 5.29
C GLU A 85 13.75 1.23 4.80
N THR A 86 13.57 0.21 5.64
CA THR A 86 13.99 -1.16 5.31
C THR A 86 12.81 -2.06 4.95
N ILE A 87 13.06 -3.00 4.04
CA ILE A 87 12.15 -4.13 3.81
C ILE A 87 12.32 -5.11 4.96
N THR A 88 11.28 -5.33 5.73
CA THR A 88 11.28 -6.25 6.87
C THR A 88 10.82 -7.65 6.49
N LYS A 89 9.99 -7.78 5.45
CA LYS A 89 9.48 -9.06 4.95
C LYS A 89 9.19 -8.98 3.46
N VAL A 90 9.38 -10.10 2.77
CA VAL A 90 8.88 -10.32 1.42
C VAL A 90 7.97 -11.54 1.45
N ILE A 91 6.72 -11.36 1.01
CA ILE A 91 5.74 -12.43 0.85
C ILE A 91 5.68 -12.73 -0.66
N PRO A 92 6.26 -13.86 -1.12
CA PRO A 92 6.15 -14.25 -2.52
C PRO A 92 4.72 -14.67 -2.86
N LEU A 93 4.29 -14.33 -4.05
CA LEU A 93 3.02 -14.74 -4.64
C LEU A 93 3.29 -15.56 -5.91
N ASP A 94 2.41 -16.50 -6.20
CA ASP A 94 2.39 -17.27 -7.44
C ASP A 94 1.87 -16.44 -8.63
N ILE A 95 1.13 -15.37 -8.34
CA ILE A 95 0.41 -14.55 -9.32
C ILE A 95 0.49 -13.04 -9.01
N ILE A 96 0.16 -12.23 -10.02
CA ILE A 96 0.11 -10.78 -9.91
C ILE A 96 -1.01 -10.37 -8.96
N CYS A 97 -0.68 -9.52 -8.00
CA CYS A 97 -1.60 -8.92 -7.05
C CYS A 97 -1.84 -7.45 -7.37
N TRP A 98 -3.06 -7.06 -7.73
CA TRP A 98 -3.45 -5.70 -8.11
C TRP A 98 -3.91 -4.82 -6.96
N GLY A 99 -4.48 -5.40 -5.92
CA GLY A 99 -5.09 -4.66 -4.81
C GLY A 99 -4.69 -5.26 -3.48
N LEU A 100 -4.52 -4.39 -2.49
CA LEU A 100 -4.09 -4.77 -1.16
C LEU A 100 -4.87 -4.02 -0.10
N SER A 101 -5.34 -4.75 0.90
CA SER A 101 -5.92 -4.19 2.11
C SER A 101 -5.46 -5.00 3.32
N PHE A 102 -5.36 -4.36 4.48
CA PHE A 102 -4.98 -5.02 5.72
C PHE A 102 -6.07 -4.85 6.77
N CYS A 103 -6.53 -5.96 7.35
CA CYS A 103 -7.44 -5.97 8.49
C CYS A 103 -7.20 -7.22 9.34
N ASN A 104 -7.46 -7.14 10.65
CA ASN A 104 -7.40 -8.28 11.57
C ASN A 104 -6.13 -9.15 11.41
N ASN A 105 -4.96 -8.50 11.39
CA ASN A 105 -3.64 -9.15 11.24
C ASN A 105 -3.45 -9.97 9.95
N SER A 106 -4.24 -9.67 8.91
CA SER A 106 -4.27 -10.40 7.65
C SER A 106 -4.30 -9.42 6.47
N LEU A 107 -3.65 -9.82 5.38
CA LEU A 107 -3.70 -9.11 4.10
C LEU A 107 -4.80 -9.73 3.25
N THR A 108 -5.71 -8.89 2.76
CA THR A 108 -6.65 -9.23 1.69
C THR A 108 -6.05 -8.80 0.37
N VAL A 109 -5.93 -9.74 -0.56
CA VAL A 109 -5.09 -9.64 -1.76
C VAL A 109 -5.95 -9.90 -2.99
N GLY A 110 -6.14 -8.88 -3.82
CA GLY A 110 -6.86 -8.98 -5.09
C GLY A 110 -5.92 -9.40 -6.23
N LEU A 111 -6.18 -10.54 -6.85
CA LEU A 111 -5.28 -11.18 -7.82
C LEU A 111 -5.75 -10.99 -9.26
N SER A 112 -4.83 -11.16 -10.22
CA SER A 112 -5.13 -11.04 -11.66
C SER A 112 -6.07 -12.12 -12.20
N THR A 113 -6.36 -13.17 -11.42
CA THR A 113 -7.31 -14.25 -11.74
C THR A 113 -8.76 -13.94 -11.38
N ASN A 114 -9.06 -12.72 -10.93
CA ASN A 114 -10.35 -12.37 -10.32
C ASN A 114 -10.62 -13.09 -8.98
N GLU A 115 -9.56 -13.58 -8.32
CA GLU A 115 -9.62 -14.17 -6.99
C GLU A 115 -9.24 -13.13 -5.93
N ILE A 116 -9.84 -13.27 -4.74
CA ILE A 116 -9.37 -12.60 -3.53
C ILE A 116 -8.82 -13.69 -2.61
N ARG A 117 -7.60 -13.49 -2.10
CA ARG A 117 -7.02 -14.34 -1.06
C ARG A 117 -6.85 -13.55 0.23
N ILE A 118 -7.12 -14.21 1.34
CA ILE A 118 -6.77 -13.70 2.67
C ILE A 118 -5.53 -14.47 3.10
N ILE A 119 -4.44 -13.75 3.35
CA ILE A 119 -3.17 -14.32 3.79
C ILE A 119 -2.74 -13.68 5.11
N ASP A 120 -2.10 -14.44 5.98
CA ASP A 120 -1.43 -13.86 7.14
C ASP A 120 -0.12 -13.15 6.73
N LEU A 121 0.55 -12.49 7.69
CA LEU A 121 1.82 -11.80 7.46
C LEU A 121 3.02 -12.76 7.23
N GLU A 122 2.80 -14.06 7.41
CA GLU A 122 3.75 -15.12 7.06
C GLU A 122 3.55 -15.61 5.61
N GLY A 123 2.46 -15.19 4.95
CA GLY A 123 2.12 -15.57 3.58
C GLY A 123 1.24 -16.82 3.48
N ASN A 124 0.75 -17.36 4.60
CA ASN A 124 -0.12 -18.52 4.59
C ASN A 124 -1.55 -18.10 4.24
N THR A 125 -2.18 -18.83 3.33
CA THR A 125 -3.59 -18.59 3.00
C THR A 125 -4.49 -19.04 4.15
N GLN A 126 -5.32 -18.13 4.65
CA GLN A 126 -6.39 -18.48 5.56
C GLN A 126 -7.50 -19.13 4.74
N LYS A 127 -7.74 -20.42 4.99
CA LYS A 127 -8.94 -21.06 4.46
C LYS A 127 -10.13 -20.42 5.17
N SER A 128 -11.06 -19.83 4.41
CA SER A 128 -12.37 -19.52 4.97
C SER A 128 -12.98 -20.85 5.42
N SER A 129 -13.16 -21.04 6.72
CA SER A 129 -14.14 -22.00 7.22
C SER A 129 -15.50 -21.51 6.73
N SER A 130 -15.97 -22.06 5.62
CA SER A 130 -17.37 -21.97 5.23
C SER A 130 -18.18 -22.69 6.31
N GLU A 131 -18.86 -21.92 7.17
CA GLU A 131 -20.05 -22.40 7.90
C GLU A 131 -21.25 -22.43 6.95
#